data_AF-A0A7J4UP34-F1
#
_entry.id   AF-A0A7J4UP34-F1
#
_cell.length_a   1.000
_cell.length_b   1.000
_cell.length_c   1.000
_cell.angle_alpha   90.00
_cell.angle_beta   90.00
_cell.angle_gamma   90.00
#
_symmetry.space_group_name_H-M   'P 1'
#
loop_
_entity.id
_entity.type
_entity.pdbx_description
1 polymer ?
#
loop_
_entity_poly.entity_id
_entity_poly.type
_entity_poly.pdbx_seq_one_letter_code
_entity_poly.pdbx_strand_id
1 'polypeptide(L)' 'MKLYIASDHGGFKVKKKLQSYLEKKGHTVVD' A
#
# COMPACT_ATOMS: atom_id res chain seq x y z
N MET A 1 -10.83 -4.43 5.67
CA MET A 1 -10.97 -2.96 5.60
C MET A 1 -10.36 -2.47 4.29
N LYS A 2 -10.99 -1.48 3.64
CA LYS A 2 -10.53 -0.91 2.37
C LYS A 2 -9.63 0.31 2.65
N LEU A 3 -8.44 0.33 2.07
CA LEU A 3 -7.42 1.36 2.28
C LEU A 3 -6.98 1.94 0.94
N TYR A 4 -6.84 3.26 0.87
CA TYR A 4 -6.31 3.96 -0.30
C TYR A 4 -4.94 4.52 0.04
N ILE A 5 -3.94 4.29 -0.81
CA ILE A 5 -2.57 4.73 -0.57
C ILE A 5 -2.05 5.51 -1.78
N ALA A 6 -1.22 6.52 -1.55
CA ALA A 6 -0.57 7.29 -2.60
C ALA A 6 0.85 7.65 -2.14
N SER A 7 1.73 7.93 -3.11
CA SER A 7 3.08 8.42 -2.82
C SER A 7 3.58 9.29 -3.95
N ASP A 8 4.53 10.16 -3.61
CA ASP A 8 5.39 10.81 -4.58
C ASP A 8 6.50 9.86 -5.08
N HIS A 9 7.43 10.39 -5.87
CA HIS A 9 8.56 9.65 -6.43
C HIS A 9 9.47 9.03 -5.36
N GLY A 10 9.65 9.69 -4.21
CA GLY A 10 10.49 9.20 -3.12
C GLY A 10 9.86 8.04 -2.37
N GLY A 11 8.54 8.07 -2.20
CA GLY A 11 7.79 7.06 -1.45
C GLY A 11 7.45 5.78 -2.21
N PHE A 12 7.66 5.70 -3.53
CA PHE A 12 7.16 4.60 -4.36
C PHE A 12 7.58 3.19 -3.89
N LYS A 13 8.85 3.02 -3.50
CA LYS A 13 9.35 1.72 -3.02
C LYS A 13 8.73 1.32 -1.68
N VAL A 14 8.48 2.29 -0.81
CA VAL A 14 7.86 2.04 0.50
C VAL A 14 6.37 1.77 0.31
N LYS A 15 5.69 2.53 -0.55
CA LYS A 15 4.29 2.32 -0.94
C LYS A 15 4.04 0.88 -1.36
N LYS A 16 4.87 0.35 -2.28
CA LYS A 16 4.76 -1.06 -2.73
C LYS A 16 4.96 -2.07 -1.59
N LYS A 17 5.95 -1.88 -0.73
CA LYS A 17 6.16 -2.77 0.43
C LYS A 17 4.98 -2.73 1.38
N LEU A 18 4.42 -1.55 1.62
CA LEU A 18 3.28 -1.35 2.50
C LEU A 18 2.00 -1.98 1.93
N GLN A 19 1.76 -1.82 0.63
CA GLN A 19 0.68 -2.50 -0.08
C GLN A 19 0.72 -4.01 0.15
N SER A 20 1.86 -4.66 -0.16
CA SER A 20 1.99 -6.10 0.01
C SER A 20 1.85 -6.55 1.47
N TYR A 21 2.31 -5.74 2.43
CA TYR A 21 2.15 -6.04 3.86
C TYR A 21 0.68 -6.00 4.27
N LEU A 22 -0.05 -4.96 3.86
CA LEU A 22 -1.46 -4.76 4.19
C LEU A 22 -2.36 -5.79 3.52
N GLU A 23 -2.09 -6.16 2.27
CA GLU A 23 -2.80 -7.22 1.56
C GLU A 23 -2.64 -8.57 2.27
N LYS A 24 -1.42 -8.92 2.73
CA LYS A 24 -1.17 -10.14 3.53
C LYS A 24 -1.91 -10.15 4.87
N LYS A 25 -2.29 -8.99 5.39
CA LYS A 25 -3.09 -8.85 6.62
C LYS A 25 -4.60 -8.91 6.36
N GLY A 26 -5.03 -9.16 5.12
CA GLY A 26 -6.44 -9.25 4.74
C GLY A 26 -7.09 -7.89 4.48
N HIS A 27 -6.30 -6.84 4.28
CA HIS A 27 -6.83 -5.55 3.83
C HIS A 27 -6.93 -5.52 2.31
N THR A 28 -7.95 -4.85 1.79
CA THR A 28 -8.05 -4.52 0.38
C THR A 28 -7.39 -3.16 0.18
N VAL A 29 -6.25 -3.12 -0.50
CA VAL A 29 -5.51 -1.90 -0.76
C VAL A 29 -5.79 -1.44 -2.19
N VAL A 30 -6.10 -0.16 -2.35
CA VAL A 30 -6.21 0.53 -3.63
C VAL A 30 -5.07 1.52 -3.72
N ASP A 31 -4.22 1.34 -4.71
CA ASP A 31 -3.05 2.17 -4.99
C ASP A 31 -3.36 3.33 -5.94
#